data_AF-A0A4R3SPI1-F1
#
_entry.id   AF-A0A4R3SPI1-F1
#
_cell.length_a   1.000
_cell.length_b   1.000
_cell.length_c   1.000
_cell.angle_alpha   90.00
_cell.angle_beta   90.00
_cell.angle_gamma   90.00
#
_symmetry.space_group_name_H-M   'P 1'
#
loop_
_entity.id
_entity.type
_entity.pdbx_description
1 polymer ?
#
loop_
_entity_poly.entity_id
_entity_poly.type
_entity_poly.pdbx_seq_one_letter_code
_entity_poly.pdbx_strand_id
1 'polypeptide(L)'
;MKLEGDLVACRPDGPVWRVGRKPTPWGWSDWKWADGGVFPGRWDSPNGTYRTSYAGSSPFASLVEVLAQFRPDPQVIDAMAEIIEDEVDALYPTGQAGVVPSTWFRERLLARAALSGVFCDVGAAATVAQLRPEFLESAQRLGLAE
;
A
#
# COMPACT_ATOMS: atom_id res chain seq x y z
N MET A 1 15.54 10.26 20.26
CA MET A 1 15.86 10.96 19.01
C MET A 1 14.93 12.17 18.92
N LYS A 2 15.44 13.39 19.12
CA LYS A 2 14.67 14.61 18.91
C LYS A 2 14.96 15.05 17.48
N LEU A 3 13.96 15.04 16.62
CA LEU A 3 14.05 15.67 15.31
C LEU A 3 14.00 17.18 15.55
N GLU A 4 15.16 17.84 15.58
CA GLU A 4 15.24 19.30 15.54
C GLU A 4 15.41 19.70 14.06
N GLY A 5 14.27 19.98 13.41
CA GLY A 5 14.21 20.43 12.03
C GLY A 5 12.76 20.58 11.55
N ASP A 6 12.52 21.54 10.67
CA ASP A 6 11.18 21.82 10.15
C ASP A 6 10.81 20.82 9.05
N LEU A 7 10.00 19.82 9.40
CA LEU A 7 9.31 19.00 8.41
C LEU A 7 8.35 19.88 7.61
N VAL A 8 8.23 19.63 6.31
CA VAL A 8 7.31 20.41 5.48
C VAL A 8 5.87 20.07 5.86
N ALA A 9 5.18 21.05 6.43
CA ALA A 9 3.77 20.95 6.75
C ALA A 9 2.91 21.11 5.48
N CYS A 10 1.93 20.24 5.30
CA CYS A 10 0.93 20.36 4.24
C CYS A 10 -0.49 20.27 4.81
N ARG A 11 -1.44 20.76 4.02
CA ARG A 11 -2.88 20.62 4.29
C ARG A 11 -3.52 19.94 3.08
N PRO A 12 -4.57 19.14 3.29
CA PRO A 12 -5.32 18.56 2.18
C PRO A 12 -5.92 19.69 1.34
N ASP A 13 -5.69 19.63 0.04
CA ASP A 13 -6.20 20.53 -0.99
C ASP A 13 -7.55 20.07 -1.57
N GLY A 14 -8.02 18.89 -1.15
CA GLY A 14 -9.29 18.32 -1.59
C GLY A 14 -9.73 17.11 -0.77
N PRO A 15 -10.85 16.46 -1.17
CA PRO A 15 -11.28 15.22 -0.56
C PRO A 15 -10.30 14.08 -0.86
N VAL A 16 -10.26 13.10 0.03
CA VAL A 16 -9.50 11.87 -0.14
C VAL A 16 -10.42 10.69 -0.48
N TRP A 17 -9.86 9.71 -1.17
CA TRP A 17 -10.58 8.58 -1.73
C TRP A 17 -9.94 7.29 -1.25
N ARG A 18 -10.75 6.29 -0.89
CA ARG A 18 -10.27 4.99 -0.41
C ARG A 18 -11.10 3.88 -1.04
N VAL A 19 -10.42 2.84 -1.51
CA VAL A 19 -11.07 1.58 -1.87
C VAL A 19 -11.02 0.67 -0.64
N GLY A 20 -12.18 0.47 -0.01
CA GLY A 20 -12.31 -0.34 1.20
C GLY A 20 -13.30 -1.48 1.01
N ARG A 21 -13.27 -2.47 1.92
CA ARG A 21 -14.25 -3.57 1.90
C ARG A 21 -15.60 -3.10 2.45
N LYS A 22 -16.68 -3.69 1.91
CA LYS A 22 -18.02 -3.56 2.48
C LYS A 22 -18.09 -4.13 3.90
N PRO A 23 -19.03 -3.66 4.74
CA PRO A 23 -19.91 -2.50 4.51
C PRO A 23 -19.26 -1.16 4.88
N THR A 24 -18.13 -1.20 5.60
CA THR A 24 -17.47 -0.01 6.18
C THR A 24 -16.12 0.24 5.51
N PRO A 25 -16.06 0.95 4.36
CA PRO A 25 -14.82 1.11 3.60
C PRO A 25 -13.74 1.92 4.32
N TRP A 26 -14.14 2.80 5.24
CA TRP A 26 -13.26 3.55 6.15
C TRP A 26 -12.95 2.80 7.46
N GLY A 27 -13.52 1.62 7.65
CA GLY A 27 -13.22 0.78 8.79
C GLY A 27 -11.76 0.34 8.79
N TRP A 28 -11.20 0.24 9.98
CA TRP A 28 -9.87 -0.31 10.17
C TRP A 28 -9.82 -1.78 9.78
N SER A 29 -8.70 -2.20 9.17
CA SER A 29 -8.40 -3.63 9.02
C SER A 29 -8.26 -4.25 10.41
N ASP A 30 -9.04 -5.30 10.67
CA ASP A 30 -8.99 -6.03 11.94
C ASP A 30 -7.61 -6.68 12.13
N TRP A 31 -7.07 -6.62 13.35
CA TRP A 31 -5.76 -7.18 13.71
C TRP A 31 -5.67 -8.68 13.48
N LYS A 32 -6.80 -9.40 13.46
CA LYS A 32 -6.81 -10.84 13.11
C LYS A 32 -6.28 -11.14 11.68
N TRP A 33 -6.21 -10.12 10.83
CA TRP A 33 -5.66 -10.23 9.47
C TRP A 33 -4.18 -9.81 9.38
N ALA A 34 -3.56 -9.46 10.50
CA ALA A 34 -2.14 -9.19 10.55
C ALA A 34 -1.37 -10.53 10.57
N ASP A 35 -0.31 -10.62 9.78
CA ASP A 35 0.58 -11.77 9.78
C ASP A 35 1.69 -11.55 10.81
N GLY A 36 1.81 -12.45 11.78
CA GLY A 36 2.73 -12.27 12.91
C GLY A 36 2.50 -10.97 13.71
N GLY A 37 1.29 -10.39 13.65
CA GLY A 37 0.97 -9.10 14.27
C GLY A 37 1.36 -7.86 13.44
N VAL A 38 1.80 -8.03 12.19
CA VAL A 38 2.20 -6.96 11.28
C VAL A 38 1.32 -6.94 10.03
N PHE A 39 1.05 -5.74 9.50
CA PHE A 39 0.41 -5.58 8.19
C PHE A 39 1.48 -5.30 7.12
N PRO A 40 1.31 -5.80 5.88
CA PRO A 40 2.34 -5.74 4.85
C PRO A 40 2.40 -4.40 4.08
N GLY A 41 1.64 -3.38 4.48
CA GLY A 41 1.62 -2.13 3.74
C GLY A 41 2.88 -1.30 3.97
N ARG A 42 3.26 -0.53 2.94
CA ARG A 42 4.50 0.26 2.90
C ARG A 42 4.72 1.18 4.11
N TRP A 43 3.64 1.73 4.64
CA TRP A 43 3.62 2.66 5.75
C TRP A 43 3.03 2.04 7.02
N ASP A 44 2.88 0.72 7.08
CA ASP A 44 2.49 0.03 8.30
C ASP A 44 3.71 -0.18 9.20
N SER A 45 3.44 -0.42 10.49
CA SER A 45 4.49 -0.55 11.48
C SER A 45 5.34 -1.81 11.26
N PRO A 46 6.68 -1.69 11.17
CA PRO A 46 7.55 -2.86 11.06
C PRO A 46 7.50 -3.78 12.29
N ASN A 47 7.02 -3.29 13.44
CA ASN A 47 6.94 -4.02 14.70
C ASN A 47 5.51 -4.14 15.24
N GLY A 48 4.48 -3.90 14.41
CA GLY A 48 3.08 -4.13 14.77
C GLY A 48 2.48 -3.11 15.76
N THR A 49 3.19 -2.03 16.07
CA THR A 49 2.72 -0.99 17.03
C THR A 49 1.59 -0.13 16.49
N TYR A 50 1.44 -0.03 15.18
CA TYR A 50 0.38 0.74 14.52
C TYR A 50 0.05 0.14 13.14
N ARG A 51 -1.07 0.60 12.58
CA ARG A 51 -1.50 0.30 11.21
C ARG A 51 -1.95 1.59 10.53
N THR A 52 -1.89 1.61 9.21
CA THR A 52 -2.10 2.78 8.39
C THR A 52 -3.38 2.67 7.57
N SER A 53 -4.09 3.80 7.46
CA SER A 53 -5.23 3.93 6.55
C SER A 53 -4.77 4.59 5.26
N TYR A 54 -4.86 3.86 4.14
CA TYR A 54 -4.43 4.36 2.83
C TYR A 54 -5.59 5.04 2.10
N ALA A 55 -5.32 6.23 1.58
CA ALA A 55 -6.24 6.99 0.74
C ALA A 55 -5.45 7.77 -0.32
N GLY A 56 -6.07 8.00 -1.47
CA GLY A 56 -5.52 8.76 -2.58
C GLY A 56 -6.19 10.13 -2.71
N SER A 57 -5.53 11.05 -3.41
CA SER A 57 -6.07 12.38 -3.74
C SER A 57 -7.18 12.35 -4.81
N SER A 58 -7.38 11.20 -5.47
CA SER A 58 -8.36 11.02 -6.53
C SER A 58 -8.84 9.56 -6.59
N PRO A 59 -9.99 9.27 -7.25
CA PRO A 59 -10.43 7.88 -7.45
C PRO A 59 -9.38 7.05 -8.18
N PHE A 60 -8.77 7.65 -9.19
CA PHE A 60 -7.76 7.01 -10.02
C PHE A 60 -6.53 6.63 -9.18
N ALA A 61 -6.01 7.55 -8.37
CA ALA A 61 -4.88 7.28 -7.49
C ALA A 61 -5.18 6.10 -6.54
N SER A 62 -6.36 6.06 -5.92
CA SER A 62 -6.77 4.95 -5.05
C SER A 62 -6.90 3.62 -5.79
N LEU A 63 -7.45 3.63 -7.01
CA LEU A 63 -7.66 2.42 -7.80
C LEU A 63 -6.34 1.84 -8.31
N VAL A 64 -5.40 2.67 -8.77
CA VAL A 64 -4.10 2.23 -9.26
C VAL A 64 -3.32 1.48 -8.18
N GLU A 65 -3.31 1.99 -6.94
CA GLU A 65 -2.62 1.36 -5.82
C GLU A 65 -3.20 -0.03 -5.50
N VAL A 66 -4.52 -0.17 -5.40
CA VAL A 66 -5.14 -1.45 -5.00
C VAL A 66 -5.22 -2.47 -6.13
N LEU A 67 -5.23 -2.01 -7.38
CA LEU A 67 -5.24 -2.87 -8.56
C LEU A 67 -3.84 -3.24 -9.04
N ALA A 68 -2.78 -2.63 -8.49
CA ALA A 68 -1.39 -2.92 -8.87
C ALA A 68 -1.06 -4.42 -8.80
N GLN A 69 -1.60 -5.14 -7.82
CA GLN A 69 -1.41 -6.59 -7.66
C GLN A 69 -1.94 -7.44 -8.84
N PHE A 70 -2.85 -6.89 -9.66
CA PHE A 70 -3.38 -7.57 -10.84
C PHE A 70 -2.63 -7.20 -12.11
N ARG A 71 -1.66 -6.26 -12.04
CA ARG A 71 -0.89 -5.85 -13.22
C ARG A 71 -0.13 -7.08 -13.75
N PRO A 72 -0.24 -7.39 -15.04
CA PRO A 72 0.57 -8.46 -15.63
C PRO A 72 2.05 -8.08 -15.56
N ASP A 73 2.86 -9.00 -15.06
CA ASP A 73 4.31 -8.92 -15.12
C ASP A 73 4.78 -9.95 -16.16
N PRO A 74 5.36 -9.52 -17.31
CA PRO A 74 5.82 -10.43 -18.35
C PRO A 74 6.79 -11.49 -17.83
N GLN A 75 7.71 -11.15 -16.92
CA GLN A 75 8.69 -12.10 -16.40
C GLN A 75 8.02 -13.18 -15.54
N VAL A 76 7.03 -12.80 -14.73
CA VAL A 76 6.24 -13.75 -13.94
C VAL A 76 5.38 -14.62 -14.86
N ILE A 77 4.76 -14.05 -15.88
CA ILE A 77 3.94 -14.80 -16.84
C ILE A 77 4.78 -15.84 -17.57
N ASP A 78 5.96 -15.46 -18.07
CA ASP A 78 6.88 -16.36 -18.75
C ASP A 78 7.34 -17.49 -17.81
N ALA A 79 7.73 -17.15 -16.57
CA ALA A 79 8.12 -18.14 -15.56
C ALA A 79 6.98 -19.10 -15.17
N MET A 80 5.73 -18.61 -15.13
CA MET A 80 4.56 -19.45 -14.86
C MET A 80 4.28 -20.42 -16.01
N ALA A 81 4.53 -20.04 -17.26
CA ALA A 81 4.34 -20.90 -18.43
C ALA A 81 5.31 -22.09 -18.47
N GLU A 82 6.43 -22.03 -17.73
CA GLU A 82 7.39 -23.13 -17.59
C GLU A 82 7.00 -24.14 -16.49
N ILE A 83 5.97 -23.85 -15.69
CA ILE A 83 5.50 -24.74 -14.63
C ILE A 83 4.75 -25.92 -15.25
N ILE A 84 5.16 -27.14 -14.91
CA ILE A 84 4.46 -28.37 -15.31
C ILE A 84 3.31 -28.60 -14.32
N GLU A 85 2.08 -28.37 -14.78
CA GLU A 85 0.86 -28.63 -14.01
C GLU A 85 0.55 -30.13 -13.92
N ASP A 86 0.07 -30.58 -12.76
CA ASP A 86 -0.47 -31.93 -12.58
C ASP A 86 -2.01 -31.98 -12.64
N GLU A 87 -2.60 -33.18 -12.53
CA GLU A 87 -4.05 -33.35 -12.58
C GLU A 87 -4.80 -32.67 -11.42
N VAL A 88 -4.12 -32.42 -10.28
CA VAL A 88 -4.70 -31.75 -9.11
C VAL A 88 -4.76 -30.24 -9.33
N ASP A 89 -3.79 -29.65 -10.03
CA ASP A 89 -3.75 -28.22 -10.35
C ASP A 89 -4.98 -27.78 -11.16
N ALA A 90 -5.51 -28.66 -12.02
CA ALA A 90 -6.74 -28.42 -12.77
C ALA A 90 -7.97 -28.15 -11.87
N LEU A 91 -7.94 -28.58 -10.61
CA LEU A 91 -9.01 -28.31 -9.62
C LEU A 91 -8.91 -26.91 -9.01
N TYR A 92 -7.75 -26.25 -9.10
CA TYR A 92 -7.46 -24.95 -8.48
C TYR A 92 -6.83 -23.99 -9.49
N PRO A 93 -7.55 -23.62 -10.57
CA PRO A 93 -6.99 -22.80 -11.63
C PRO A 93 -6.53 -21.44 -11.10
N THR A 94 -5.29 -21.07 -11.44
CA THR A 94 -4.75 -19.75 -11.13
C THR A 94 -5.48 -18.69 -11.98
N GLY A 95 -5.81 -17.55 -11.35
CA GLY A 95 -6.41 -16.43 -12.06
C GLY A 95 -5.48 -15.87 -13.13
N GLN A 96 -6.02 -15.59 -14.32
CA GLN A 96 -5.24 -15.01 -15.40
C GLN A 96 -4.67 -13.63 -15.01
N ALA A 97 -3.39 -13.41 -15.31
CA ALA A 97 -2.73 -12.12 -15.10
C ALA A 97 -3.49 -10.99 -15.83
N GLY A 98 -3.61 -9.82 -15.18
CA GLY A 98 -4.40 -8.71 -15.73
C GLY A 98 -5.91 -8.82 -15.54
N VAL A 99 -6.43 -9.97 -15.07
CA VAL A 99 -7.88 -10.16 -14.87
C VAL A 99 -8.24 -9.92 -13.41
N VAL A 100 -9.15 -8.98 -13.18
CA VAL A 100 -9.69 -8.67 -11.84
C VAL A 100 -11.00 -9.46 -11.65
N PRO A 101 -11.10 -10.36 -10.66
CA PRO A 101 -12.33 -11.12 -10.43
C PRO A 101 -13.54 -10.23 -10.13
N SER A 102 -14.73 -10.59 -10.63
CA SER A 102 -15.97 -9.83 -10.36
C SER A 102 -16.32 -9.75 -8.87
N THR A 103 -15.92 -10.76 -8.09
CA THR A 103 -16.04 -10.76 -6.62
C THR A 103 -15.25 -9.62 -5.98
N TRP A 104 -14.10 -9.25 -6.55
CA TRP A 104 -13.27 -8.16 -6.04
C TRP A 104 -14.06 -6.84 -6.00
N PHE A 105 -14.78 -6.54 -7.09
CA PHE A 105 -15.65 -5.37 -7.21
C PHE A 105 -16.88 -5.47 -6.30
N ARG A 106 -17.49 -6.65 -6.21
CA ARG A 106 -18.69 -6.86 -5.37
C ARG A 106 -18.41 -6.64 -3.88
N GLU A 107 -17.21 -6.98 -3.41
CA GLU A 107 -16.83 -6.88 -1.99
C GLU A 107 -16.28 -5.50 -1.58
N ARG A 108 -16.10 -4.57 -2.52
CA ARG A 108 -15.43 -3.30 -2.27
C ARG A 108 -16.31 -2.10 -2.61
N LEU A 109 -16.00 -0.99 -1.96
CA LEU A 109 -16.59 0.33 -2.19
C LEU A 109 -15.46 1.33 -2.39
N LEU A 110 -15.66 2.23 -3.36
CA LEU A 110 -14.89 3.44 -3.48
C LEU A 110 -15.58 4.52 -2.65
N ALA A 111 -14.92 4.96 -1.58
CA ALA A 111 -15.47 5.91 -0.63
C ALA A 111 -14.68 7.23 -0.66
N ARG A 112 -15.40 8.32 -0.39
CA ARG A 112 -14.86 9.68 -0.32
C ARG A 112 -14.95 10.20 1.11
N ALA A 113 -13.95 10.95 1.56
CA ALA A 113 -13.94 11.65 2.85
C ALA A 113 -13.29 13.02 2.74
N ALA A 114 -13.59 13.90 3.69
CA ALA A 114 -12.82 15.12 3.93
C ALA A 114 -11.73 14.82 4.97
N LEU A 115 -10.51 15.28 4.71
CA LEU A 115 -9.39 15.16 5.63
C LEU A 115 -9.13 16.54 6.26
N SER A 116 -9.03 16.59 7.58
CA SER A 116 -8.80 17.82 8.34
C SER A 116 -7.56 17.69 9.21
N GLY A 117 -6.73 18.73 9.25
CA GLY A 117 -5.52 18.75 10.07
C GLY A 117 -4.35 19.41 9.35
N VAL A 118 -3.18 19.30 9.95
CA VAL A 118 -1.88 19.62 9.34
C VAL A 118 -1.09 18.33 9.32
N PHE A 119 -0.54 17.98 8.16
CA PHE A 119 0.17 16.74 7.91
C PHE A 119 1.62 17.03 7.51
N CYS A 120 2.46 16.00 7.49
CA CYS A 120 3.82 16.08 6.96
C CYS A 120 3.81 15.66 5.49
N ASP A 121 4.35 16.51 4.63
CA ASP A 121 4.70 16.12 3.26
C ASP A 121 6.02 15.36 3.29
N VAL A 122 5.92 14.03 3.34
CA VAL A 122 7.07 13.12 3.37
C VAL A 122 7.85 13.08 2.04
N GLY A 123 7.25 13.54 0.95
CA GLY A 123 7.86 13.59 -0.39
C GLY A 123 8.55 14.93 -0.69
N ALA A 124 8.25 15.98 0.07
CA ALA A 124 8.87 17.28 -0.12
C ALA A 124 10.39 17.19 0.02
N ALA A 125 11.12 17.82 -0.90
CA ALA A 125 12.59 17.77 -0.96
C ALA A 125 13.25 18.19 0.36
N ALA A 126 12.70 19.22 1.04
CA ALA A 126 13.20 19.66 2.34
C ALA A 126 12.95 18.61 3.45
N THR A 127 11.77 17.96 3.47
CA THR A 127 11.51 16.85 4.38
C THR A 127 12.50 15.70 4.16
N VAL A 128 12.70 15.29 2.90
CA VAL A 128 13.65 14.21 2.55
C VAL A 128 15.07 14.59 2.95
N ALA A 129 15.51 15.82 2.65
CA ALA A 129 16.84 16.32 3.01
C ALA A 129 17.05 16.33 4.53
N GLN A 130 16.02 16.66 5.31
CA GLN A 130 16.08 16.67 6.77
C GLN A 130 16.12 15.26 7.37
N LEU A 131 15.37 14.32 6.81
CA LEU A 131 15.31 12.94 7.32
C LEU A 131 16.52 12.10 6.85
N ARG A 132 17.16 12.46 5.73
CA ARG A 132 18.24 11.68 5.15
C ARG A 132 19.39 11.41 6.14
N PRO A 133 19.97 12.38 6.87
CA PRO A 133 21.07 12.10 7.79
C PRO A 133 20.72 11.10 8.90
N GLU A 134 19.48 11.13 9.38
CA GLU A 134 18.99 10.24 10.45
C GLU A 134 18.85 8.79 9.98
N PHE A 135 18.43 8.59 8.73
CA PHE A 135 18.16 7.26 8.20
C PHE A 135 19.24 6.71 7.27
N LEU A 136 20.21 7.53 6.83
CA LEU A 136 21.22 7.12 5.86
C LEU A 136 22.06 5.95 6.37
N GLU A 137 22.57 6.02 7.61
CA GLU A 137 23.37 4.94 8.20
C GLU A 137 22.57 3.63 8.28
N SER A 138 21.30 3.73 8.69
CA SER A 138 20.41 2.56 8.75
C SER A 138 20.11 2.00 7.37
N ALA A 139 19.89 2.86 6.38
CA ALA A 139 19.66 2.45 5.00
C ALA A 139 20.90 1.76 4.40
N GLN A 140 22.10 2.28 4.64
CA GLN A 140 23.37 1.67 4.20
C GLN A 140 23.58 0.30 4.86
N ARG A 141 23.37 0.19 6.17
CA ARG A 141 23.47 -1.09 6.89
C ARG A 141 22.49 -2.15 6.36
N LEU A 142 21.33 -1.71 5.85
CA LEU A 142 20.31 -2.60 5.27
C LEU A 142 20.48 -2.82 3.76
N GLY A 143 21.48 -2.21 3.12
CA GLY A 143 21.70 -2.32 1.67
C GLY A 143 20.64 -1.61 0.81
N LEU A 144 19.96 -0.62 1.37
CA LEU A 144 18.87 0.15 0.72
C LEU A 144 19.34 1.50 0.14
N ALA A 145 20.58 1.89 0.40
CA ALA A 145 21.21 3.08 -0.15
C ALA A 145 22.67 2.75 -0.50
N GLU A 146 23.08 3.11 -1.72
CA GLU A 146 24.49 3.16 -2.13
C GLU A 146 25.20 4.36 -1.48
#